data_AF-A0A947F292-F1
#
_entry.id   AF-A0A947F292-F1
#
_cell.length_a   1.000
_cell.length_b   1.000
_cell.length_c   1.000
_cell.angle_alpha   90.00
_cell.angle_beta   90.00
_cell.angle_gamma   90.00
#
_symmetry.space_group_name_H-M   'P 1'
#
loop_
_entity.id
_entity.type
_entity.pdbx_description
1 polymer ?
#
loop_
_entity_poly.entity_id
_entity_poly.type
_entity_poly.pdbx_seq_one_letter_code
_entity_poly.pdbx_strand_id
1 'polypeptide(L)'
;MDFNSTEEILNYAIEREKEAAAFYDEISSKEAFSGTKKTFEGFAKEERKHRAMLENFSVNKEKIAEYKLEWITDIKRSDYLVDLEYEPGMHYTDILRLAMKREEKALKLYNDLAQKTDNSDVVKLFQILCQEEAKHKGFLEGLYDDYMAEQGD
;
A
#
# COMPACT_ATOMS: atom_id res chain seq x y z
N MET A 1 -10.09 16.38 3.26
CA MET A 1 -11.22 15.73 2.55
C MET A 1 -12.35 15.60 3.54
N ASP A 2 -13.55 15.94 3.11
CA ASP A 2 -14.78 15.78 3.87
C ASP A 2 -15.64 14.76 3.15
N PHE A 3 -16.19 13.80 3.90
CA PHE A 3 -17.02 12.72 3.38
C PHE A 3 -18.38 12.79 4.08
N ASN A 4 -19.45 12.59 3.31
CA ASN A 4 -20.82 12.72 3.80
C ASN A 4 -21.41 11.38 4.28
N SER A 5 -20.77 10.26 3.96
CA SER A 5 -21.18 8.93 4.40
C SER A 5 -20.02 7.94 4.45
N THR A 6 -20.20 6.88 5.22
CA THR A 6 -19.28 5.72 5.24
C THR A 6 -19.12 5.09 3.86
N GLU A 7 -20.17 5.09 3.05
CA GLU A 7 -20.13 4.57 1.67
C GLU A 7 -19.20 5.41 0.79
N GLU A 8 -19.24 6.74 0.92
CA GLU A 8 -18.37 7.64 0.17
C GLU A 8 -16.88 7.40 0.52
N ILE A 9 -16.59 7.20 1.80
CA ILE A 9 -15.24 6.87 2.30
C ILE A 9 -14.76 5.53 1.72
N LEU A 10 -15.61 4.50 1.77
CA LEU A 10 -15.28 3.17 1.25
C LEU A 10 -15.07 3.20 -0.27
N ASN A 11 -15.92 3.89 -1.01
CA ASN A 11 -15.76 4.06 -2.46
C ASN A 11 -14.46 4.79 -2.80
N TYR A 12 -14.12 5.82 -2.04
CA TYR A 12 -12.85 6.52 -2.22
C TYR A 12 -11.65 5.58 -1.99
N ALA A 13 -11.65 4.81 -0.90
CA ALA A 13 -10.62 3.81 -0.61
C ALA A 13 -10.51 2.75 -1.73
N ILE A 14 -11.64 2.24 -2.24
CA ILE A 14 -11.68 1.28 -3.35
C ILE A 14 -10.99 1.83 -4.61
N GLU A 15 -11.19 3.10 -4.94
CA GLU A 15 -10.51 3.72 -6.08
C GLU A 15 -9.00 3.87 -5.85
N ARG A 16 -8.58 4.14 -4.60
CA ARG A 16 -7.14 4.19 -4.26
C ARG A 16 -6.47 2.84 -4.45
N GLU A 17 -7.12 1.75 -4.02
CA GLU A 17 -6.64 0.38 -4.23
C GLU A 17 -6.56 -0.02 -5.71
N LYS A 18 -7.52 0.43 -6.53
CA LYS A 18 -7.47 0.22 -7.98
C LYS A 18 -6.27 0.91 -8.60
N GLU A 19 -5.97 2.14 -8.19
CA GLU A 19 -4.81 2.89 -8.66
C GLU A 19 -3.49 2.27 -8.20
N ALA A 20 -3.43 1.76 -6.96
CA ALA A 20 -2.26 1.05 -6.45
C ALA A 20 -2.01 -0.26 -7.24
N ALA A 21 -3.06 -1.09 -7.42
CA ALA A 21 -2.97 -2.30 -8.22
C ALA A 21 -2.52 -2.02 -9.67
N ALA A 22 -3.09 -0.99 -10.30
CA ALA A 22 -2.74 -0.60 -11.66
C ALA A 22 -1.29 -0.11 -11.78
N PHE A 23 -0.80 0.65 -10.80
CA PHE A 23 0.61 1.03 -10.73
C PHE A 23 1.53 -0.19 -10.67
N TYR A 24 1.24 -1.16 -9.80
CA TYR A 24 2.04 -2.37 -9.68
C TYR A 24 1.97 -3.29 -10.92
N ASP A 25 0.81 -3.38 -11.56
CA ASP A 25 0.68 -4.05 -12.87
C ASP A 25 1.54 -3.36 -13.94
N GLU A 26 1.52 -2.03 -13.97
CA GLU A 26 2.26 -1.24 -14.96
C GLU A 26 3.76 -1.49 -14.84
N ILE A 27 4.33 -1.33 -13.65
CA ILE A 27 5.77 -1.53 -13.43
C ILE A 27 6.17 -3.00 -13.63
N SER A 28 5.34 -3.97 -13.24
CA SER A 28 5.65 -5.38 -13.46
C SER A 28 5.65 -5.78 -14.94
N SER A 29 4.91 -5.05 -15.78
CA SER A 29 4.84 -5.29 -17.23
C SER A 29 5.98 -4.65 -18.02
N LYS A 30 6.47 -3.49 -17.58
CA LYS A 30 7.43 -2.65 -18.30
C LYS A 30 8.88 -2.94 -17.94
N GLU A 31 9.14 -3.44 -16.73
CA GLU A 31 10.51 -3.66 -16.26
C GLU A 31 11.05 -5.05 -16.65
N ALA A 32 12.25 -5.07 -17.27
CA ALA A 32 12.88 -6.28 -17.80
C ALA A 32 13.52 -7.18 -16.72
N PHE A 33 13.58 -6.73 -15.47
CA PHE A 33 14.22 -7.46 -14.37
C PHE A 33 13.29 -8.57 -13.83
N SER A 34 13.63 -9.81 -14.15
CA SER A 34 12.78 -10.99 -13.86
C SER A 34 12.50 -11.23 -12.37
N GLY A 35 13.41 -10.82 -11.48
CA GLY A 35 13.23 -10.91 -10.03
C GLY A 35 12.21 -9.90 -9.48
N THR A 36 12.22 -8.68 -10.02
CA THR A 36 11.40 -7.56 -9.53
C THR A 36 9.98 -7.61 -10.08
N LYS A 37 9.82 -8.16 -11.29
CA LYS A 37 8.51 -8.44 -11.89
C LYS A 37 7.61 -9.25 -10.97
N LYS A 38 8.10 -10.37 -10.42
CA LYS A 38 7.31 -11.23 -9.52
C LYS A 38 6.94 -10.51 -8.23
N THR A 39 7.85 -9.69 -7.71
CA THR A 39 7.58 -8.87 -6.52
C THR A 39 6.42 -7.93 -6.79
N PHE A 40 6.49 -7.12 -7.84
CA PHE A 40 5.43 -6.15 -8.14
C PHE A 40 4.11 -6.80 -8.59
N GLU A 41 4.15 -7.95 -9.28
CA GLU A 41 2.94 -8.78 -9.50
C GLU A 41 2.33 -9.26 -8.18
N GLY A 42 3.15 -9.52 -7.17
CA GLY A 42 2.73 -9.86 -5.82
C GLY A 42 1.98 -8.70 -5.16
N PHE A 43 2.57 -7.50 -5.15
CA PHE A 43 1.92 -6.29 -4.64
C PHE A 43 0.60 -6.04 -5.35
N ALA A 44 0.57 -6.08 -6.69
CA ALA A 44 -0.68 -5.90 -7.45
C ALA A 44 -1.77 -6.90 -7.05
N LYS A 45 -1.41 -8.11 -6.58
CA LYS A 45 -2.38 -9.09 -6.07
C LYS A 45 -2.85 -8.75 -4.65
N GLU A 46 -1.97 -8.26 -3.78
CA GLU A 46 -2.35 -7.81 -2.44
C GLU A 46 -3.30 -6.60 -2.50
N GLU A 47 -3.00 -5.57 -3.30
CA GLU A 47 -3.90 -4.41 -3.52
C GLU A 47 -5.30 -4.86 -4.01
N ARG A 48 -5.36 -5.86 -4.89
CA ARG A 48 -6.65 -6.42 -5.33
C ARG A 48 -7.39 -7.16 -4.21
N LYS A 49 -6.67 -7.77 -3.25
CA LYS A 49 -7.30 -8.36 -2.05
C LYS A 49 -7.79 -7.28 -1.10
N HIS A 50 -7.04 -6.19 -0.92
CA HIS A 50 -7.46 -5.04 -0.13
C HIS A 50 -8.74 -4.43 -0.71
N ARG A 51 -8.77 -4.18 -2.02
CA ARG A 51 -9.97 -3.80 -2.76
C ARG A 51 -11.14 -4.75 -2.47
N ALA A 52 -10.92 -6.06 -2.60
CA ALA A 52 -11.97 -7.05 -2.34
C ALA A 52 -12.43 -7.02 -0.88
N MET A 53 -11.55 -6.71 0.07
CA MET A 53 -11.90 -6.56 1.48
C MET A 53 -12.81 -5.34 1.71
N LEU A 54 -12.52 -4.22 1.05
CA LEU A 54 -13.35 -3.00 1.07
C LEU A 54 -14.71 -3.24 0.41
N GLU A 55 -14.74 -3.81 -0.80
CA GLU A 55 -15.98 -4.09 -1.55
C GLU A 55 -16.90 -5.07 -0.80
N ASN A 56 -16.31 -6.07 -0.13
CA ASN A 56 -17.06 -7.11 0.57
C ASN A 56 -17.09 -6.91 2.09
N PHE A 57 -16.81 -5.70 2.56
CA PHE A 57 -16.72 -5.40 4.00
C PHE A 57 -17.97 -5.84 4.78
N SER A 58 -19.16 -5.57 4.25
CA SER A 58 -20.44 -5.93 4.88
C SER A 58 -20.60 -7.43 5.11
N VAL A 59 -19.96 -8.26 4.30
CA VAL A 59 -19.97 -9.73 4.40
C VAL A 59 -18.83 -10.23 5.29
N ASN A 60 -17.71 -9.50 5.34
CA ASN A 60 -16.49 -9.90 6.05
C ASN A 60 -16.38 -9.38 7.49
N LYS A 61 -17.44 -8.78 8.04
CA LYS A 61 -17.42 -8.15 9.38
C LYS A 61 -16.86 -9.05 10.47
N GLU A 62 -17.25 -10.32 10.52
CA GLU A 62 -16.75 -11.28 11.52
C GLU A 62 -15.24 -11.51 11.41
N LYS A 63 -14.75 -11.72 10.17
CA LYS A 63 -13.31 -11.90 9.93
C LYS A 63 -12.49 -10.66 10.29
N ILE A 64 -13.03 -9.48 10.01
CA ILE A 64 -12.42 -8.19 10.37
C ILE A 64 -12.41 -8.02 11.88
N ALA A 65 -13.50 -8.39 12.56
CA ALA A 65 -13.58 -8.35 14.02
C ALA A 65 -12.57 -9.29 14.69
N GLU A 66 -12.34 -10.48 14.11
CA GLU A 66 -11.37 -11.46 14.61
C GLU A 66 -9.91 -11.14 14.26
N TYR A 67 -9.65 -10.24 13.30
CA TYR A 67 -8.29 -9.86 12.93
C TYR A 67 -7.54 -9.28 14.13
N LYS A 68 -6.33 -9.79 14.35
CA LYS A 68 -5.40 -9.36 15.40
C LYS A 68 -4.41 -8.38 14.81
N LEU A 69 -4.54 -7.12 15.19
CA LEU A 69 -3.59 -6.10 14.80
C LEU A 69 -2.24 -6.36 15.47
N GLU A 70 -1.17 -6.18 14.69
CA GLU A 70 0.21 -6.34 15.12
C GLU A 70 0.93 -5.00 14.94
N TRP A 71 1.86 -4.71 15.85
CA TRP A 71 2.69 -3.53 15.73
C TRP A 71 3.73 -3.74 14.63
N ILE A 72 3.77 -2.82 13.66
CA ILE A 72 4.78 -2.78 12.61
C ILE A 72 5.79 -1.68 12.93
N THR A 73 7.07 -2.03 12.97
CA THR A 73 8.15 -1.06 13.17
C THR A 73 8.34 -0.23 11.90
N ASP A 74 8.12 1.07 12.01
CA ASP A 74 8.33 2.03 10.93
C ASP A 74 9.81 2.38 10.80
N ILE A 75 10.44 1.96 9.70
CA ILE A 75 11.88 2.15 9.43
C ILE A 75 12.16 3.57 8.91
N LYS A 76 11.12 4.30 8.44
CA LYS A 76 11.18 5.71 8.03
C LYS A 76 12.20 6.02 6.94
N ARG A 77 12.62 5.03 6.16
CA ARG A 77 13.55 5.24 5.03
C ARG A 77 12.88 6.11 3.98
N SER A 78 11.59 5.88 3.73
CA SER A 78 10.81 6.63 2.75
C SER A 78 10.68 8.12 3.10
N ASP A 79 10.60 8.48 4.39
CA ASP A 79 10.38 9.85 4.87
C ASP A 79 11.42 10.86 4.32
N TYR A 80 12.63 10.39 4.01
CA TYR A 80 13.74 11.21 3.48
C TYR A 80 13.81 11.29 1.96
N LEU A 81 12.89 10.64 1.24
CA LEU A 81 12.85 10.62 -0.22
C LEU A 81 11.95 11.73 -0.79
N VAL A 82 12.32 12.23 -1.97
CA VAL A 82 11.48 13.18 -2.73
C VAL A 82 10.40 12.41 -3.49
N ASP A 83 9.24 13.03 -3.68
CA ASP A 83 8.18 12.48 -4.54
C ASP A 83 8.67 12.35 -5.98
N LEU A 84 8.43 11.17 -6.57
CA LEU A 84 8.79 10.80 -7.93
C LEU A 84 7.51 10.49 -8.72
N GLU A 85 7.52 10.71 -10.03
CA GLU A 85 6.49 10.20 -10.94
C GLU A 85 7.08 9.07 -11.76
N TYR A 86 6.28 8.03 -12.05
CA TYR A 86 6.79 6.90 -12.81
C TYR A 86 7.10 7.30 -14.26
N GLU A 87 8.30 6.97 -14.72
CA GLU A 87 8.74 7.12 -16.10
C GLU A 87 9.30 5.78 -16.61
N PRO A 88 8.91 5.32 -17.82
CA PRO A 88 9.46 4.10 -18.39
C PRO A 88 11.00 4.17 -18.51
N GLY A 89 11.69 3.15 -18.01
CA GLY A 89 13.15 3.09 -18.00
C GLY A 89 13.81 3.78 -16.79
N MET A 90 13.03 4.20 -15.80
CA MET A 90 13.51 4.63 -14.50
C MET A 90 14.40 3.56 -13.84
N HIS A 91 15.44 3.98 -13.12
CA HIS A 91 16.33 3.05 -12.44
C HIS A 91 15.58 2.26 -11.35
N TYR A 92 15.96 1.00 -11.12
CA TYR A 92 15.26 0.12 -10.17
C TYR A 92 15.16 0.73 -8.77
N THR A 93 16.22 1.41 -8.30
CA THR A 93 16.20 2.13 -7.01
C THR A 93 15.14 3.21 -6.96
N ASP A 94 14.93 3.95 -8.06
CA ASP A 94 13.94 5.02 -8.11
C ASP A 94 12.52 4.46 -8.17
N ILE A 95 12.33 3.31 -8.82
CA ILE A 95 11.07 2.55 -8.78
C ILE A 95 10.77 2.09 -7.35
N LEU A 96 11.76 1.57 -6.62
CA LEU A 96 11.60 1.20 -5.20
C LEU A 96 11.28 2.43 -4.35
N ARG A 97 11.98 3.55 -4.54
CA ARG A 97 11.71 4.83 -3.84
C ARG A 97 10.30 5.31 -4.07
N LEU A 98 9.83 5.26 -5.32
CA LEU A 98 8.47 5.60 -5.68
C LEU A 98 7.45 4.67 -5.01
N ALA A 99 7.65 3.35 -5.09
CA ALA A 99 6.77 2.36 -4.46
C ALA A 99 6.67 2.61 -2.94
N MET A 100 7.81 2.75 -2.25
CA MET A 100 7.84 3.07 -0.81
C MET A 100 7.05 4.34 -0.46
N LYS A 101 7.15 5.38 -1.29
CA LYS A 101 6.38 6.62 -1.10
C LYS A 101 4.89 6.45 -1.33
N ARG A 102 4.49 5.58 -2.26
CA ARG A 102 3.07 5.26 -2.48
C ARG A 102 2.50 4.50 -1.28
N GLU A 103 3.23 3.53 -0.74
CA GLU A 103 2.85 2.81 0.48
C GLU A 103 2.75 3.73 1.70
N GLU A 104 3.72 4.64 1.87
CA GLU A 104 3.67 5.66 2.94
C GLU A 104 2.42 6.55 2.83
N LYS A 105 2.05 6.94 1.61
CA LYS A 105 0.85 7.74 1.34
C LYS A 105 -0.44 6.94 1.58
N ALA A 106 -0.48 5.66 1.23
CA ALA A 106 -1.61 4.77 1.48
C ALA A 106 -1.80 4.52 2.99
N LEU A 107 -0.71 4.23 3.71
CA LEU A 107 -0.68 4.14 5.17
C LEU A 107 -1.26 5.39 5.83
N LYS A 108 -0.78 6.57 5.42
CA LYS A 108 -1.26 7.85 5.96
C LYS A 108 -2.73 8.06 5.64
N LEU A 109 -3.13 7.77 4.39
CA LEU A 109 -4.51 7.86 3.97
C LEU A 109 -5.42 7.02 4.87
N TYR A 110 -5.10 5.75 5.10
CA TYR A 110 -5.95 4.87 5.91
C TYR A 110 -6.04 5.31 7.36
N ASN A 111 -4.95 5.85 7.93
CA ASN A 111 -5.00 6.49 9.25
C ASN A 111 -5.95 7.68 9.26
N ASP A 112 -5.92 8.53 8.22
CA ASP A 112 -6.80 9.68 8.10
C ASP A 112 -8.27 9.25 7.92
N LEU A 113 -8.55 8.24 7.07
CA LEU A 113 -9.91 7.73 6.83
C LEU A 113 -10.49 7.05 8.08
N ALA A 114 -9.68 6.37 8.88
CA ALA A 114 -10.08 5.79 10.16
C ALA A 114 -10.59 6.85 11.16
N GLN A 115 -10.13 8.09 11.05
CA GLN A 115 -10.59 9.21 11.89
C GLN A 115 -11.83 9.92 11.32
N LYS A 116 -12.27 9.57 10.10
CA LYS A 116 -13.37 10.22 9.38
C LYS A 116 -14.69 9.45 9.44
N THR A 117 -14.75 8.37 10.22
CA THR A 117 -15.95 7.53 10.37
C THR A 117 -16.14 7.11 11.82
N ASP A 118 -17.40 7.10 12.27
CA ASP A 118 -17.77 6.62 13.61
C ASP A 118 -18.12 5.12 13.59
N ASN A 119 -18.12 4.48 12.43
CA ASN A 119 -18.41 3.06 12.31
C ASN A 119 -17.19 2.23 12.71
N SER A 120 -17.24 1.62 13.91
CA SER A 120 -16.16 0.84 14.50
C SER A 120 -15.64 -0.30 13.62
N ASP A 121 -16.54 -0.94 12.87
CA ASP A 121 -16.17 -2.04 11.97
C ASP A 121 -15.30 -1.50 10.81
N VAL A 122 -15.64 -0.31 10.29
CA VAL A 122 -14.91 0.36 9.20
C VAL A 122 -13.60 0.96 9.72
N VAL A 123 -13.59 1.53 10.92
CA VAL A 123 -12.35 1.95 11.59
C VAL A 123 -11.38 0.77 11.69
N LYS A 124 -11.87 -0.40 12.12
CA LYS A 124 -11.04 -1.60 12.21
C LYS A 124 -10.55 -2.08 10.85
N LEU A 125 -11.38 -2.03 9.81
CA LEU A 125 -10.96 -2.31 8.44
C LEU A 125 -9.79 -1.42 8.01
N PHE A 126 -9.88 -0.10 8.23
CA PHE A 126 -8.79 0.81 7.87
C PHE A 126 -7.53 0.59 8.71
N GLN A 127 -7.66 0.19 9.97
CA GLN A 127 -6.50 -0.21 10.79
C GLN A 127 -5.79 -1.46 10.23
N ILE A 128 -6.55 -2.43 9.71
CA ILE A 128 -5.98 -3.61 9.04
C ILE A 128 -5.20 -3.17 7.79
N LEU A 129 -5.81 -2.32 6.95
CA LEU A 129 -5.15 -1.81 5.75
C LEU A 129 -3.90 -0.99 6.09
N CYS A 130 -3.93 -0.15 7.13
CA CYS A 130 -2.73 0.53 7.63
C CYS A 130 -1.60 -0.47 7.95
N GLN A 131 -1.92 -1.56 8.64
CA GLN A 131 -0.91 -2.56 8.98
C GLN A 131 -0.35 -3.26 7.75
N GLU A 132 -1.18 -3.57 6.75
CA GLU A 132 -0.70 -4.17 5.50
C GLU A 132 0.18 -3.19 4.72
N GLU A 133 -0.20 -1.90 4.59
CA GLU A 133 0.66 -0.91 3.91
C GLU A 133 1.97 -0.64 4.67
N ALA A 134 1.96 -0.73 6.01
CA ALA A 134 3.20 -0.65 6.78
C ALA A 134 4.12 -1.85 6.51
N LYS A 135 3.57 -3.06 6.36
CA LYS A 135 4.35 -4.26 5.97
C LYS A 135 4.89 -4.14 4.55
N HIS A 136 4.07 -3.66 3.62
CA HIS A 136 4.45 -3.37 2.24
C HIS A 136 5.60 -2.38 2.16
N LYS A 137 5.47 -1.23 2.83
CA LYS A 137 6.53 -0.22 2.97
C LYS A 137 7.81 -0.85 3.52
N GLY A 138 7.74 -1.52 4.67
CA GLY A 138 8.92 -2.11 5.30
C GLY A 138 9.61 -3.18 4.43
N PHE A 139 8.84 -3.95 3.68
CA PHE A 139 9.38 -4.92 2.72
C PHE A 139 10.13 -4.23 1.57
N LEU A 140 9.58 -3.16 1.00
CA LEU A 140 10.24 -2.38 -0.05
C LEU A 140 11.49 -1.66 0.46
N GLU A 141 11.45 -1.15 1.70
CA GLU A 141 12.62 -0.54 2.37
C GLU A 141 13.75 -1.56 2.54
N GLY A 142 13.43 -2.79 2.95
CA GLY A 142 14.40 -3.88 3.01
C GLY A 142 15.00 -4.22 1.65
N LEU A 143 14.17 -4.34 0.60
CA LEU A 143 14.66 -4.58 -0.76
C LEU A 143 15.56 -3.45 -1.27
N TYR A 144 15.24 -2.21 -0.94
CA TYR A 144 16.05 -1.06 -1.30
C TYR A 144 17.41 -1.11 -0.59
N ASP A 145 17.43 -1.41 0.71
CA ASP A 145 18.66 -1.51 1.49
C ASP A 145 19.56 -2.66 1.01
N ASP A 146 18.99 -3.84 0.74
CA ASP A 146 19.71 -4.99 0.20
C ASP A 146 20.34 -4.66 -1.17
N TYR A 147 19.55 -4.03 -2.07
CA TYR A 147 20.04 -3.65 -3.39
C TYR A 147 21.16 -2.60 -3.31
N MET A 148 21.04 -1.59 -2.44
CA MET A 148 22.09 -0.58 -2.25
C MET A 148 23.38 -1.21 -1.71
N ALA A 149 23.28 -2.15 -0.76
CA ALA A 149 24.43 -2.87 -0.22
C ALA A 149 25.15 -3.72 -1.29
N GLU A 150 24.41 -4.37 -2.20
CA GLU A 150 24.99 -5.14 -3.30
C GLU A 150 25.72 -4.26 -4.33
N GLN A 151 25.33 -2.98 -4.47
CA GLN A 151 25.99 -2.01 -5.36
C GLN A 151 27.23 -1.35 -4.73
N GLY A 152 27.56 -1.64 -3.46
CA GLY A 152 28.82 -1.26 -2.83
C GLY A 152 28.84 0.12 -2.15
N ASP A 153 27.73 0.55 -1.58
CA ASP A 153 27.66 1.74 -0.68
C ASP A 153 27.99 1.36 0.78
#